data_AF-A0A366Y1W9-F1
#
_entry.id   AF-A0A366Y1W9-F1
#
_cell.length_a   1.000
_cell.length_b   1.000
_cell.length_c   1.000
_cell.angle_alpha   90.00
_cell.angle_beta   90.00
_cell.angle_gamma   90.00
#
_symmetry.space_group_name_H-M   'P 1'
#
loop_
_entity.id
_entity.type
_entity.pdbx_description
1 polymer ?
#
loop_
_entity_poly.entity_id
_entity_poly.type
_entity_poly.pdbx_seq_one_letter_code
_entity_poly.pdbx_strand_id
1 'polypeptide(L)'
;MQMRNFVLYGDILSVQVEIEDKDYTFGVKRKDPKKPYDDTWELKSYCNNAAGERDLKEEQIKEFMEVINPNWNWNIDGFKK
;
A
#
# COMPACT_ATOMS: atom_id res chain seq x y z
N MET A 1 -2.24 12.59 -0.21
CA MET A 1 -1.35 11.54 0.31
C MET A 1 -0.03 11.56 -0.44
N GLN A 2 1.11 11.55 0.25
CA GLN A 2 2.44 11.47 -0.37
C GLN A 2 3.22 10.29 0.20
N MET A 3 3.67 9.37 -0.66
CA MET A 3 4.47 8.22 -0.25
C MET A 3 5.96 8.48 -0.46
N ARG A 4 6.79 8.02 0.46
CA ARG A 4 8.25 8.15 0.45
C ARG A 4 8.89 6.96 1.18
N ASN A 5 10.21 6.84 1.02
CA ASN A 5 11.05 5.88 1.77
C ASN A 5 10.50 4.45 1.74
N PHE A 6 10.51 3.85 0.55
CA PHE A 6 10.11 2.46 0.32
C PHE A 6 11.26 1.52 0.70
N VAL A 7 11.06 0.69 1.71
CA VAL A 7 12.08 -0.26 2.18
C VAL A 7 11.51 -1.67 2.23
N LEU A 8 12.07 -2.56 1.42
CA LEU A 8 11.65 -3.96 1.33
C LEU A 8 12.53 -4.85 2.22
N TYR A 9 11.91 -5.47 3.22
CA TYR A 9 12.52 -6.46 4.11
C TYR A 9 11.88 -7.83 3.86
N GLY A 10 12.51 -8.63 2.99
CA GLY A 10 11.95 -9.92 2.58
C GLY A 10 10.64 -9.75 1.82
N ASP A 11 9.54 -10.21 2.41
CA ASP A 11 8.18 -10.11 1.86
C ASP A 11 7.38 -8.91 2.40
N ILE A 12 7.95 -8.13 3.32
CA ILE A 12 7.31 -6.95 3.91
C ILE A 12 7.92 -5.68 3.32
N LEU A 13 7.08 -4.86 2.69
CA LEU A 13 7.41 -3.51 2.27
C LEU A 13 6.96 -2.52 3.34
N SER A 14 7.91 -1.76 3.86
CA SER A 14 7.65 -0.60 4.70
C SER A 14 7.61 0.66 3.84
N VAL A 15 6.58 1.48 4.02
CA VAL A 15 6.37 2.73 3.28
C VAL A 15 6.09 3.84 4.27
N GLN A 16 6.78 4.97 4.14
CA GLN A 16 6.40 6.18 4.87
C GLN A 16 5.40 6.98 4.05
N VAL A 17 4.34 7.43 4.69
CA VAL A 17 3.21 8.09 4.03
C VAL A 17 2.80 9.32 4.82
N GLU A 18 2.71 10.45 4.14
CA GLU A 18 2.18 11.68 4.68
C GLU A 18 0.69 11.81 4.32
N ILE A 19 -0.14 11.97 5.35
CA ILE A 19 -1.59 12.11 5.27
C ILE A 19 -2.00 13.25 6.21
N GLU A 20 -2.62 14.31 5.68
CA GLU A 20 -3.10 15.46 6.48
C GLU A 20 -2.01 16.04 7.41
N ASP A 21 -0.81 16.29 6.87
CA ASP A 21 0.37 16.80 7.58
C ASP A 21 0.89 15.92 8.72
N LYS A 22 0.44 14.66 8.79
CA LYS A 22 0.93 13.64 9.72
C LYS A 22 1.71 12.56 8.98
N ASP A 23 2.77 12.11 9.64
CA ASP A 23 3.64 11.06 9.14
C ASP A 23 3.22 9.68 9.66
N TYR A 24 3.10 8.73 8.74
CA TYR A 24 2.75 7.35 9.02
C TYR A 24 3.79 6.40 8.46
N THR A 25 3.96 5.27 9.12
CA THR A 25 4.68 4.13 8.55
C THR A 25 3.71 2.99 8.35
N PHE A 26 3.55 2.56 7.09
CA PHE A 26 2.78 1.39 6.71
C PHE A 26 3.70 0.20 6.50
N GLY A 27 3.25 -0.98 6.91
CA GLY A 27 3.85 -2.27 6.61
C GLY A 27 2.86 -3.10 5.80
N VAL A 28 3.22 -3.41 4.56
CA VAL A 28 2.43 -4.27 3.68
C VAL A 28 3.20 -5.53 3.33
N LYS A 29 2.52 -6.66 3.22
CA LYS A 29 3.11 -7.93 2.81
C LYS A 29 2.70 -8.28 1.40
N ARG A 30 3.64 -8.75 0.59
CA ARG A 30 3.37 -9.22 -0.76
C ARG A 30 2.49 -10.48 -0.71
N LYS A 31 1.41 -10.50 -1.49
CA LYS A 31 0.60 -11.70 -1.73
C LYS A 31 1.21 -12.51 -2.88
N ASP A 32 0.99 -13.82 -2.86
CA ASP A 32 1.25 -14.64 -4.03
C ASP A 32 0.28 -14.25 -5.15
N PRO A 33 0.77 -13.90 -6.35
CA PRO A 33 -0.10 -13.45 -7.43
C PRO A 33 -1.03 -14.59 -7.87
N LYS A 34 -2.34 -14.35 -7.85
CA LYS A 34 -3.34 -15.26 -8.42
C LYS A 34 -3.89 -14.67 -9.71
N LYS A 35 -4.27 -15.52 -10.67
CA LYS A 35 -4.95 -15.07 -11.90
C LYS A 35 -6.47 -15.05 -11.67
N PRO A 36 -7.21 -14.03 -12.18
CA PRO A 36 -6.70 -12.79 -12.79
C PRO A 36 -5.94 -11.94 -11.75
N TYR A 37 -4.86 -11.25 -12.18
CA TYR A 37 -3.96 -10.52 -11.29
C TYR A 37 -4.74 -9.64 -10.31
N ASP A 38 -4.69 -10.02 -9.03
CA ASP A 38 -5.33 -9.35 -7.91
C ASP A 38 -4.37 -8.39 -7.18
N ASP A 39 -4.88 -7.75 -6.12
CA ASP A 39 -4.09 -6.88 -5.25
C ASP A 39 -2.77 -7.54 -4.84
N THR A 40 -1.65 -6.87 -5.13
CA THR A 40 -0.30 -7.42 -4.89
C THR A 40 0.14 -7.34 -3.43
N TRP A 41 -0.43 -6.41 -2.67
CA TRP A 41 -0.04 -6.09 -1.31
C TRP A 41 -1.21 -6.24 -0.35
N GLU A 42 -0.91 -6.71 0.86
CA GLU A 42 -1.85 -6.82 1.97
C GLU A 42 -1.36 -5.96 3.13
N LEU A 43 -2.23 -5.13 3.71
CA LEU A 43 -1.90 -4.36 4.91
C LEU A 43 -1.62 -5.31 6.09
N LYS A 44 -0.49 -5.12 6.76
CA LYS A 44 -0.15 -5.85 8.00
C LYS A 44 -0.09 -4.93 9.20
N SER A 45 0.41 -3.71 9.02
CA SER A 45 0.50 -2.74 10.09
C SER A 45 0.50 -1.33 9.54
N TYR A 46 0.11 -0.40 10.41
CA TYR A 46 0.46 1.00 10.28
C TYR A 46 0.63 1.60 11.68
N CYS A 47 1.32 2.73 11.76
CA CYS A 47 1.37 3.59 12.95
C CYS A 47 1.63 5.04 12.56
N ASN A 48 1.10 5.95 13.37
CA ASN A 48 1.50 7.36 13.38
C ASN A 48 2.91 7.47 13.96
N ASN A 49 3.83 8.12 13.25
CA ASN A 49 5.24 8.20 13.65
C ASN A 49 5.47 9.11 14.87
N ALA A 50 4.56 10.04 15.15
CA ALA A 50 4.67 10.95 16.30
C ALA A 50 4.03 10.36 17.58
N ALA A 51 2.83 9.80 17.46
CA ALA A 51 2.08 9.28 18.62
C ALA A 51 2.30 7.78 18.87
N GLY A 52 2.76 7.02 17.85
CA GLY A 52 2.80 5.56 17.88
C GLY A 52 1.42 4.89 17.79
N GLU A 53 0.38 5.67 17.52
CA GLU A 53 -1.01 5.22 17.54
C GLU A 53 -1.53 4.79 16.17
N ARG A 54 -2.64 4.05 16.15
CA ARG A 54 -3.40 3.67 14.97
C ARG A 54 -4.65 4.55 14.87
N ASP A 55 -4.46 5.79 14.42
CA ASP A 55 -5.48 6.85 14.44
C ASP A 55 -6.10 7.16 13.06
N LEU A 56 -5.84 6.32 12.05
CA LEU A 56 -6.39 6.51 10.70
C LEU A 56 -7.82 5.99 10.58
N LYS A 57 -8.63 6.72 9.81
CA LYS A 57 -9.97 6.27 9.41
C LYS A 57 -9.90 5.16 8.36
N GLU A 58 -10.95 4.36 8.27
CA GLU A 58 -11.03 3.26 7.30
C GLU A 58 -10.90 3.76 5.85
N GLU A 59 -11.45 4.93 5.54
CA GLU A 59 -11.36 5.53 4.21
C GLU A 59 -9.92 5.91 3.83
N GLN A 60 -9.13 6.40 4.79
CA GLN A 60 -7.73 6.78 4.57
C GLN A 60 -6.85 5.53 4.38
N ILE A 61 -7.14 4.46 5.12
CA ILE A 61 -6.48 3.16 4.93
C ILE A 61 -6.83 2.60 3.55
N LYS A 62 -8.11 2.69 3.14
CA LYS A 62 -8.58 2.23 1.84
C LYS A 62 -7.92 3.00 0.70
N GLU A 63 -7.83 4.32 0.81
CA GLU A 63 -7.13 5.18 -0.16
C GLU A 63 -5.66 4.75 -0.30
N PHE A 64 -4.96 4.50 0.81
CA PHE A 64 -3.58 3.99 0.76
C PHE A 64 -3.51 2.64 0.04
N MET A 65 -4.43 1.72 0.35
CA MET A 65 -4.46 0.40 -0.26
C MET A 65 -4.74 0.45 -1.76
N GLU A 66 -5.60 1.35 -2.22
CA GLU A 66 -5.89 1.57 -3.65
C GLU A 66 -4.69 2.18 -4.39
N VAL A 67 -3.90 3.03 -3.73
CA VAL A 67 -2.71 3.62 -4.34
C VAL A 67 -1.56 2.60 -4.42
N ILE A 68 -1.34 1.80 -3.37
CA ILE A 68 -0.25 0.80 -3.34
C ILE A 68 -0.59 -0.47 -4.14
N ASN A 69 -1.86 -0.80 -4.26
CA ASN A 69 -2.40 -1.79 -5.20
C ASN A 69 -3.14 -1.07 -6.32
N PRO A 70 -2.42 -0.40 -7.22
CA PRO A 70 -3.09 0.24 -8.32
C PRO A 70 -3.83 -0.84 -9.11
N ASN A 71 -5.14 -0.67 -9.25
CA ASN A 71 -5.97 -1.44 -10.18
C ASN A 71 -5.58 -1.03 -11.59
N TRP A 72 -4.39 -1.45 -12.03
CA TRP A 72 -4.06 -1.45 -13.44
C TRP A 72 -5.09 -2.40 -14.03
N ASN A 73 -6.05 -1.84 -14.75
CA ASN A 73 -6.88 -2.62 -15.64
C ASN A 73 -5.91 -3.12 -16.71
N TRP A 74 -5.16 -4.19 -16.39
CA TRP A 74 -4.21 -4.84 -17.29
C TRP A 74 -5.08 -5.39 -18.41
N ASN A 75 -5.40 -4.53 -19.38
CA ASN A 75 -6.11 -4.92 -20.57
C ASN A 75 -5.09 -5.73 -21.38
N ILE A 76 -4.91 -7.00 -21.00
CA ILE A 76 -3.95 -7.94 -21.55
C ILE A 76 -4.19 -8.11 -23.06
N ASP A 77 -5.40 -7.80 -23.54
CA ASP A 77 -5.71 -7.76 -24.97
C ASP A 77 -4.88 -6.72 -25.73
N GLY A 78 -4.46 -5.62 -25.08
CA GLY A 78 -3.55 -4.63 -25.67
C GLY A 78 -2.09 -5.10 -25.81
N PHE A 79 -1.69 -6.18 -25.12
CA PHE A 79 -0.34 -6.75 -25.17
C PHE A 79 -0.21 -7.92 -26.15
N LYS A 80 -1.32 -8.39 -26.72
CA LYS A 80 -1.33 -9.33 -27.85
C LYS A 80 -1.29 -8.54 -29.17
N LYS A 81 -0.10 -8.07 -29.56
CA LYS A 81 0.17 -7.69 -30.95
C LYS A 81 1.15 -8.65 -31.59
#